data_AF-A0A0S3RM03-F1
#
_entry.id   AF-A0A0S3RM03-F1
#
_cell.length_a   1.000
_cell.length_b   1.000
_cell.length_c   1.000
_cell.angle_alpha   90.00
_cell.angle_beta   90.00
_cell.angle_gamma   90.00
#
_symmetry.space_group_name_H-M   'P 1'
#
loop_
_entity.id
_entity.type
_entity.pdbx_description
1 polymer ?
#
loop_
_entity_poly.entity_id
_entity_poly.type
_entity_poly.pdbx_seq_one_letter_code
_entity_poly.pdbx_strand_id
1 'polypeptide(L)'
;MVSKMIIACSQLGCSEEIITIAVVLSVQSIWISRRGIQKGSDEAKLRFAAAEGDHVTFLNVYKGFHQSGKSSQWCNKNYVNYHAMRKVLEVREQLKRITKRIGLVLKSCESDMQAYTTMRLCSSSLPHYRFSLWQPCNYEGFVLHGFNIRLDSFMYK
;
A
#
# COMPACT_ATOMS: atom_id res chain seq x y z
N MET A 1 -5.69 -4.40 -9.87
CA MET A 1 -5.45 -4.82 -8.48
C MET A 1 -5.42 -3.61 -7.53
N VAL A 2 -4.50 -2.65 -7.73
CA VAL A 2 -4.32 -1.44 -6.89
C VAL A 2 -5.60 -0.62 -6.66
N SER A 3 -6.41 -0.41 -7.69
CA SER A 3 -7.65 0.38 -7.58
C SER A 3 -8.65 -0.23 -6.58
N LYS A 4 -8.76 -1.56 -6.54
CA LYS A 4 -9.63 -2.28 -5.60
C LYS A 4 -9.13 -2.12 -4.15
N MET A 5 -7.81 -2.17 -3.96
CA MET A 5 -7.18 -2.01 -2.64
C MET A 5 -7.44 -0.61 -2.06
N ILE A 6 -7.33 0.43 -2.89
CA ILE A 6 -7.52 1.83 -2.48
C ILE A 6 -8.99 2.10 -2.11
N ILE A 7 -9.95 1.50 -2.81
CA ILE A 7 -11.36 1.67 -2.47
C ILE A 7 -11.70 0.94 -1.17
N ALA A 8 -11.25 -0.32 -1.03
CA ALA A 8 -11.50 -1.12 0.17
C ALA A 8 -10.87 -0.52 1.43
N CYS A 9 -9.68 0.05 1.34
CA CYS A 9 -8.99 0.63 2.50
C CYS A 9 -9.69 1.87 3.09
N SER A 10 -10.53 2.56 2.30
CA SER A 10 -11.28 3.72 2.79
C SER A 10 -12.31 3.33 3.85
N GLN A 11 -12.81 2.09 3.82
CA GLN A 11 -13.77 1.58 4.81
C GLN A 11 -13.07 1.15 6.10
N LEU A 12 -11.79 0.76 6.00
CA LEU A 12 -11.02 0.17 7.10
C LEU A 12 -10.08 1.18 7.80
N GLY A 13 -10.00 2.41 7.31
CA GLY A 13 -9.23 3.49 7.95
C GLY A 13 -7.70 3.41 7.76
N CYS A 14 -7.17 2.44 6.99
CA CYS A 14 -5.72 2.28 6.75
C CYS A 14 -5.25 2.84 5.40
N SER A 15 -5.94 3.86 4.87
CA SER A 15 -5.72 4.30 3.50
C SER A 15 -4.30 4.81 3.19
N GLU A 16 -3.62 5.43 4.16
CA GLU A 16 -2.27 5.96 3.96
C GLU A 16 -1.24 4.84 3.76
N GLU A 17 -1.31 3.78 4.57
CA GLU A 17 -0.41 2.61 4.49
C GLU A 17 -0.66 1.83 3.19
N ILE A 18 -1.94 1.64 2.84
CA ILE A 18 -2.34 0.90 1.63
C ILE A 18 -1.88 1.64 0.36
N ILE A 19 -2.04 2.96 0.30
CA ILE A 19 -1.51 3.77 -0.81
C ILE A 19 0.00 3.61 -0.90
N THR A 20 0.71 3.61 0.24
CA THR A 20 2.16 3.43 0.27
C THR A 20 2.57 2.11 -0.34
N ILE A 21 1.95 1.02 0.12
CA ILE A 21 2.26 -0.33 -0.36
C ILE A 21 1.90 -0.46 -1.84
N ALA A 22 0.74 0.05 -2.26
CA ALA A 22 0.34 0.05 -3.66
C ALA A 22 1.36 0.74 -4.58
N VAL A 23 1.88 1.90 -4.14
CA VAL A 23 2.91 2.63 -4.89
C VAL A 23 4.21 1.85 -4.93
N VAL A 24 4.65 1.32 -3.79
CA VAL A 24 5.87 0.51 -3.68
C VAL A 24 5.79 -0.72 -4.59
N LEU A 25 4.68 -1.45 -4.59
CA LEU A 25 4.47 -2.60 -5.47
C LEU A 25 4.43 -2.21 -6.96
N SER A 26 4.01 -0.98 -7.27
CA SER A 26 4.03 -0.45 -8.63
C SER A 26 5.44 -0.07 -9.11
N VAL A 27 6.35 0.25 -8.18
CA VAL A 27 7.75 0.57 -8.49
C VAL A 27 8.60 -0.68 -8.33
N GLN A 28 8.93 -1.31 -9.45
CA GLN A 28 9.83 -2.46 -9.48
C GLN A 28 11.26 -2.04 -9.06
N SER A 29 12.02 -2.97 -8.46
CA SER A 29 13.46 -2.84 -8.15
C SER A 29 13.84 -1.85 -7.02
N ILE A 30 13.13 -1.89 -5.89
CA ILE A 30 13.50 -1.14 -4.68
C ILE A 30 14.82 -1.67 -4.09
N TRP A 31 15.01 -2.98 -4.09
CA TRP A 31 16.21 -3.62 -3.56
C TRP A 31 17.32 -3.68 -4.60
N ILE A 32 18.55 -3.34 -4.19
CA ILE A 32 19.73 -3.47 -5.02
C ILE A 32 20.33 -4.86 -4.81
N SER A 33 20.42 -5.63 -5.89
CA SER A 33 21.15 -6.90 -5.94
C SER A 33 22.18 -6.79 -7.08
N ARG A 34 23.46 -6.78 -6.72
CA ARG A 34 24.58 -6.87 -7.68
C ARG A 34 25.47 -8.05 -7.29
N ARG A 35 26.15 -8.62 -8.28
CA ARG A 35 27.13 -9.70 -8.03
C ARG A 35 28.19 -9.20 -7.04
N GLY A 36 28.43 -9.96 -5.98
CA GLY A 36 29.41 -9.62 -4.92
C GLY A 36 28.82 -8.97 -3.66
N ILE A 37 27.67 -8.28 -3.74
CA ILE A 37 27.02 -7.64 -2.56
C ILE A 37 25.71 -8.32 -2.14
N GLN A 38 25.44 -9.51 -2.68
CA GLN A 38 24.20 -10.25 -2.43
C GLN A 38 23.98 -10.54 -0.95
N LYS A 39 25.03 -11.00 -0.26
CA LYS A 39 24.98 -11.29 1.19
C LYS A 39 24.57 -10.07 2.02
N GLY A 40 25.13 -8.90 1.72
CA GLY A 40 24.79 -7.67 2.43
C GLY A 40 23.37 -7.17 2.12
N SER A 41 22.92 -7.32 0.87
CA SER A 41 21.54 -7.00 0.47
C SER A 41 20.53 -7.90 1.18
N ASP A 42 20.80 -9.19 1.26
CA ASP A 42 19.91 -10.15 1.91
C ASP A 42 19.86 -9.95 3.42
N GLU A 43 21.00 -9.64 4.07
CA GLU A 43 21.02 -9.27 5.48
C GLU A 43 20.21 -7.99 5.75
N ALA A 44 20.35 -6.97 4.90
CA ALA A 44 19.56 -5.75 5.02
C ALA A 44 18.05 -6.01 4.85
N LYS A 45 17.65 -6.86 3.90
CA LYS A 45 16.25 -7.27 3.73
C LYS A 45 15.72 -7.98 4.96
N LEU A 46 16.50 -8.90 5.55
CA LEU A 46 16.11 -9.62 6.75
C LEU A 46 15.87 -8.68 7.94
N ARG A 47 16.59 -7.57 8.04
CA ARG A 47 16.36 -6.56 9.10
C ARG A 47 15.00 -5.86 8.98
N PHE A 48 14.49 -5.69 7.77
CA PHE A 48 13.17 -5.09 7.53
C PHE A 48 12.06 -6.12 7.40
N ALA A 49 12.41 -7.41 7.35
CA ALA A 49 11.47 -8.51 7.18
C ALA A 49 10.49 -8.54 8.35
N ALA A 50 9.21 -8.49 7.99
CA ALA A 50 8.09 -8.59 8.92
C ALA A 50 7.53 -10.01 8.87
N ALA A 51 7.22 -10.62 10.02
CA ALA A 51 6.63 -11.95 10.09
C ALA A 51 5.24 -12.00 9.43
N GLU A 52 4.59 -10.85 9.34
CA GLU A 52 3.30 -10.60 8.72
C GLU A 52 3.38 -10.73 7.18
N GLY A 53 4.55 -10.49 6.57
CA GLY A 53 4.82 -10.75 5.16
C GLY A 53 5.48 -9.61 4.39
N ASP A 54 5.68 -9.83 3.07
CA ASP A 54 6.46 -8.95 2.20
C ASP A 54 5.87 -7.53 2.08
N HIS A 55 4.55 -7.40 2.08
CA HIS A 55 3.89 -6.09 2.00
C HIS A 55 4.22 -5.20 3.20
N VAL A 56 4.27 -5.77 4.40
CA VAL A 56 4.63 -5.06 5.63
C VAL A 56 6.13 -4.75 5.64
N THR A 57 6.95 -5.67 5.14
CA THR A 57 8.39 -5.44 4.91
C THR A 57 8.64 -4.19 4.05
N PHE A 58 7.91 -4.05 2.94
CA PHE A 58 8.00 -2.86 2.09
C PHE A 58 7.55 -1.58 2.79
N LEU A 59 6.49 -1.66 3.60
CA LEU A 59 6.03 -0.53 4.41
C LEU A 59 7.10 -0.10 5.43
N ASN A 60 7.77 -1.07 6.06
CA ASN A 60 8.86 -0.81 7.01
C ASN A 60 10.05 -0.11 6.35
N VAL A 61 10.44 -0.55 5.15
CA VAL A 61 11.49 0.12 4.37
C VAL A 61 11.11 1.57 4.04
N TYR A 62 9.86 1.80 3.63
CA TYR A 62 9.38 3.16 3.37
C TYR A 62 9.38 4.02 4.63
N LYS A 63 8.88 3.49 5.76
CA LYS A 63 8.86 4.19 7.05
C LYS A 63 10.29 4.56 7.48
N GLY A 64 11.24 3.61 7.40
CA GLY A 64 12.65 3.85 7.71
C GLY A 64 13.29 4.90 6.80
N PHE A 65 13.01 4.86 5.49
CA PHE A 65 13.47 5.89 4.56
C PHE A 65 12.90 7.27 4.90
N HIS A 66 11.61 7.35 5.21
CA HIS A 66 10.96 8.61 5.57
C HIS A 66 11.52 9.19 6.87
N GLN A 67 11.68 8.37 7.91
CA GLN A 67 12.27 8.76 9.21
C GLN A 67 13.73 9.17 9.09
N SER A 68 14.48 8.59 8.16
CA SER A 68 15.88 8.97 7.86
C SER A 68 16.03 10.34 7.18
N GLY A 69 14.94 11.07 6.94
CA GLY A 69 14.95 12.34 6.21
C GLY A 69 15.12 12.17 4.70
N LYS A 70 14.74 11.00 4.14
CA LYS A 70 14.89 10.68 2.71
C LYS A 70 16.36 10.75 2.24
N SER A 71 17.27 10.32 3.11
CA SER A 71 18.72 10.42 2.88
C SER A 71 19.22 9.37 1.88
N SER A 72 20.02 9.82 0.91
CA SER A 72 20.72 8.92 -0.03
C SER A 72 21.74 8.02 0.70
N GLN A 73 22.37 8.52 1.76
CA GLN A 73 23.29 7.73 2.57
C GLN A 73 22.58 6.56 3.27
N TRP A 74 21.33 6.77 3.73
CA TRP A 74 20.53 5.69 4.32
C TRP A 74 20.19 4.61 3.29
N CYS A 75 19.86 5.01 2.06
CA CYS A 75 19.63 4.07 0.95
C CYS A 75 20.86 3.20 0.66
N ASN A 76 22.04 3.82 0.60
CA ASN A 76 23.30 3.09 0.36
C ASN A 76 23.62 2.08 1.48
N LYS A 77 23.41 2.47 2.74
CA LYS A 77 23.64 1.58 3.90
C LYS A 77 22.69 0.37 3.93
N ASN A 78 21.47 0.52 3.44
CA ASN A 78 20.43 -0.50 3.48
C ASN A 78 20.23 -1.23 2.13
N TYR A 79 21.13 -1.02 1.16
CA TYR A 79 21.04 -1.61 -0.18
C TYR A 79 19.70 -1.32 -0.89
N VAL A 80 19.14 -0.13 -0.66
CA VAL A 80 17.90 0.35 -1.28
C VAL A 80 18.25 1.32 -2.41
N ASN A 81 17.52 1.23 -3.52
CA ASN A 81 17.70 2.13 -4.66
C ASN A 81 17.07 3.50 -4.37
N TYR A 82 17.92 4.53 -4.23
CA TYR A 82 17.49 5.90 -3.98
C TYR A 82 16.56 6.44 -5.08
N HIS A 83 16.85 6.18 -6.36
CA HIS A 83 16.02 6.64 -7.47
C HIS A 83 14.64 5.96 -7.47
N ALA A 84 14.58 4.67 -7.10
CA ALA A 84 13.30 3.98 -6.94
C ALA A 84 12.48 4.60 -5.80
N MET A 85 13.11 4.87 -4.64
CA MET A 85 12.43 5.50 -3.51
C MET A 85 11.97 6.94 -3.79
N ARG A 86 12.73 7.69 -4.57
CA ARG A 86 12.33 9.01 -5.09
C ARG A 86 11.06 8.92 -5.94
N LYS A 87 11.01 7.94 -6.86
CA LYS A 87 9.83 7.67 -7.68
C LYS A 87 8.62 7.26 -6.82
N VAL A 88 8.83 6.45 -5.78
CA VAL A 88 7.78 6.08 -4.82
C VAL A 88 7.18 7.32 -4.16
N LEU A 89 8.00 8.29 -3.74
CA LEU A 89 7.48 9.53 -3.15
C LEU A 89 6.63 10.34 -4.14
N GLU A 90 7.09 10.47 -5.38
CA GLU A 90 6.40 11.23 -6.42
C GLU A 90 5.04 10.61 -6.79
N VAL A 91 5.04 9.30 -7.02
CA VAL A 91 3.82 8.54 -7.36
C VAL A 91 2.85 8.52 -6.18
N ARG A 92 3.35 8.42 -4.93
CA ARG A 92 2.51 8.52 -3.73
C ARG A 92 1.78 9.86 -3.66
N GLU A 93 2.48 10.97 -3.88
CA GLU A 93 1.86 12.30 -3.85
C GLU A 93 0.82 12.46 -4.96
N GLN A 94 1.08 11.92 -6.16
CA GLN A 94 0.09 11.89 -7.24
C GLN A 94 -1.15 11.09 -6.84
N LEU A 95 -0.97 9.90 -6.29
CA LEU A 95 -2.07 9.06 -5.83
C LEU A 95 -2.89 9.73 -4.73
N LYS A 96 -2.25 10.34 -3.74
CA LYS A 96 -2.95 11.13 -2.71
C LYS A 96 -3.84 12.22 -3.30
N ARG A 97 -3.35 12.96 -4.31
CA ARG A 97 -4.14 14.00 -5.00
C ARG A 97 -5.33 13.42 -5.75
N ILE A 98 -5.19 12.24 -6.34
CA ILE A 98 -6.27 11.55 -7.04
C ILE A 98 -7.31 11.06 -6.02
N THR A 99 -6.87 10.38 -4.97
CA THR A 99 -7.71 9.87 -3.87
C THR A 99 -8.52 10.99 -3.20
N LYS A 100 -7.90 12.16 -2.95
CA LYS A 100 -8.60 13.34 -2.43
C LYS A 100 -9.64 13.90 -3.41
N ARG A 101 -9.32 13.95 -4.72
CA ARG A 101 -10.28 14.39 -5.75
C ARG A 101 -11.49 13.47 -5.88
N ILE A 102 -11.29 12.18 -5.63
CA ILE A 102 -12.37 11.18 -5.61
C ILE A 102 -13.19 11.28 -4.31
N GLY A 103 -12.76 12.04 -3.30
CA GLY A 103 -13.50 12.21 -2.05
C GLY A 103 -13.24 11.13 -1.00
N LEU A 104 -12.17 10.34 -1.16
CA LEU A 104 -11.77 9.34 -0.19
C LEU A 104 -11.02 10.00 0.98
N VAL A 105 -11.40 9.64 2.21
CA VAL A 105 -10.79 10.18 3.43
C VAL A 105 -9.47 9.45 3.69
N LEU A 106 -8.38 10.22 3.71
CA LEU A 106 -7.07 9.70 4.06
C LEU A 106 -6.93 9.59 5.59
N LYS A 107 -7.01 8.38 6.10
CA LYS A 107 -6.68 8.01 7.48
C LYS A 107 -5.48 7.06 7.51
N SER A 108 -4.65 7.24 8.53
CA SER A 108 -3.55 6.33 8.89
C SER A 108 -4.06 5.40 9.99
N CYS A 109 -3.71 4.13 9.89
CA CYS A 109 -4.14 3.15 10.87
C CYS A 109 -3.40 3.30 12.19
N GLU A 110 -4.13 3.13 13.30
CA GLU A 110 -3.61 3.24 14.67
C GLU A 110 -2.68 2.05 15.02
N SER A 111 -2.79 0.94 14.28
CA SER A 111 -1.94 -0.24 14.44
C SER A 111 -1.54 -0.90 13.12
N ASP A 112 -0.32 -1.44 13.06
CA ASP A 112 0.22 -2.15 11.90
C ASP A 112 -0.58 -3.43 11.57
N MET A 113 -1.27 -4.02 12.55
CA MET A 113 -2.11 -5.21 12.40
C MET A 113 -3.36 -4.95 11.54
N GLN A 114 -3.95 -3.75 11.62
CA GLN A 114 -5.10 -3.38 10.79
C GLN A 114 -4.70 -3.19 9.32
N ALA A 115 -3.51 -2.62 9.08
CA ALA A 115 -2.95 -2.48 7.74
C ALA A 115 -2.71 -3.87 7.11
N TYR A 116 -2.15 -4.81 7.87
CA TYR A 116 -1.95 -6.20 7.43
C TYR A 116 -3.26 -6.90 7.08
N THR A 117 -4.27 -6.82 7.96
CA THR A 117 -5.57 -7.48 7.76
C THR A 117 -6.26 -6.95 6.51
N THR A 118 -6.24 -5.62 6.32
CA THR A 118 -6.76 -4.96 5.12
C THR A 118 -6.05 -5.42 3.86
N MET A 119 -4.72 -5.52 3.88
CA MET A 119 -3.94 -6.02 2.75
C MET A 119 -4.29 -7.46 2.41
N ARG A 120 -4.38 -8.35 3.40
CA ARG A 120 -4.73 -9.76 3.19
C ARG A 120 -6.12 -9.92 2.56
N LEU A 121 -7.08 -9.11 2.99
CA LEU A 121 -8.42 -9.06 2.40
C LEU A 121 -8.41 -8.56 0.95
N CYS A 122 -7.57 -7.57 0.62
CA CYS A 122 -7.52 -7.02 -0.75
C CYS A 122 -6.70 -7.87 -1.73
N SER A 123 -5.68 -8.59 -1.25
CA SER A 123 -4.81 -9.46 -2.07
C SER A 123 -5.43 -10.82 -2.35
N SER A 124 -6.26 -11.32 -1.43
CA SER A 124 -7.01 -12.56 -1.67
C SER A 124 -8.18 -12.26 -2.61
N SER A 125 -8.10 -12.73 -3.85
CA SER A 125 -9.26 -12.92 -4.71
C SER A 125 -10.13 -14.03 -4.14
N LEU A 126 -10.71 -13.83 -2.95
CA LEU A 126 -11.67 -14.75 -2.38
C LEU A 126 -13.06 -14.20 -2.68
N PRO A 127 -13.88 -14.90 -3.49
CA PRO A 127 -15.33 -14.66 -3.56
C PRO A 127 -16.07 -15.02 -2.27
N HIS A 128 -15.36 -15.30 -1.17
CA HIS A 128 -15.91 -15.72 0.11
C HIS A 128 -15.05 -15.21 1.27
N TYR A 129 -15.05 -13.91 1.54
CA TYR A 129 -14.91 -13.48 2.93
C TYR A 129 -16.26 -13.69 3.60
N ARG A 130 -16.24 -14.61 4.55
CA ARG A 130 -17.29 -14.98 5.49
C ARG A 130 -18.16 -13.77 5.88
N PHE A 131 -19.41 -13.89 5.43
CA PHE A 131 -20.60 -13.06 5.50
C PHE A 131 -20.98 -12.42 6.86
N SER A 132 -20.19 -12.54 7.93
CA SER A 132 -20.63 -12.14 9.28
C SER A 132 -20.46 -10.65 9.61
N LEU A 133 -19.96 -9.84 8.67
CA LEU A 133 -19.92 -8.36 8.76
C LEU A 133 -20.59 -7.67 7.57
N TRP A 134 -21.18 -8.44 6.64
CA TRP A 134 -21.98 -7.93 5.54
C TRP A 134 -23.44 -8.31 5.81
N GLN A 135 -24.23 -7.39 6.37
CA GLN A 135 -25.68 -7.55 6.31
C GLN A 135 -26.11 -7.55 4.84
N PRO A 136 -27.05 -8.43 4.44
CA PRO A 136 -27.61 -8.41 3.10
C PRO A 136 -28.52 -7.18 2.98
N CYS A 137 -28.02 -6.09 2.42
CA CYS A 137 -28.90 -5.07 1.87
C CYS A 137 -29.28 -5.52 0.45
N ASN A 138 -30.49 -6.07 0.39
CA ASN A 138 -31.25 -6.36 -0.82
C ASN A 138 -31.26 -5.16 -1.79
N TYR A 139 -30.94 -5.45 -3.05
CA TYR A 139 -31.34 -4.77 -4.30
C TYR A 139 -31.06 -3.26 -4.46
N GLU A 140 -30.64 -2.90 -5.69
CA GLU A 140 -31.02 -1.62 -6.33
C GLU A 140 -30.74 -0.36 -5.49
N GLY A 141 -29.47 -0.01 -5.29
CA GLY A 141 -29.14 1.32 -4.78
C GLY A 141 -27.86 1.38 -3.97
N PHE A 142 -26.80 1.88 -4.59
CA PHE A 142 -25.71 2.50 -3.86
C PHE A 142 -26.21 3.81 -3.24
N VAL A 143 -26.76 3.76 -2.03
CA VAL A 143 -27.00 4.98 -1.25
C VAL A 143 -25.82 5.23 -0.33
N LEU A 144 -25.16 6.32 -0.69
CA LEU A 144 -24.15 7.01 0.07
C LEU A 144 -24.83 7.77 1.20
N HIS A 145 -24.29 7.65 2.40
CA HIS A 145 -24.17 8.85 3.22
C HIS A 145 -22.87 9.56 2.82
N GLY A 146 -22.98 10.40 1.79
CA GLY A 146 -22.12 11.57 1.65
C GLY A 146 -21.28 11.77 0.39
N PHE A 147 -21.02 10.79 -0.50
CA PHE A 147 -20.12 11.03 -1.66
C PHE A 147 -20.47 10.25 -2.94
N ASN A 148 -21.23 10.87 -3.84
CA ASN A 148 -21.64 10.28 -5.12
C ASN A 148 -20.47 10.12 -6.09
N ILE A 149 -19.96 8.89 -6.21
CA ILE A 149 -18.94 8.51 -7.20
C ILE A 149 -19.49 7.31 -7.99
N ARG A 150 -20.09 7.58 -9.16
CA ARG A 150 -20.38 6.57 -10.18
C ARG A 150 -19.05 5.97 -10.67
N LEU A 151 -18.91 4.66 -10.56
CA LEU A 151 -17.73 3.87 -10.94
C LEU A 151 -17.96 3.04 -12.22
N ASP A 152 -18.72 3.55 -13.19
CA ASP A 152 -19.10 2.78 -14.39
C ASP A 152 -18.09 2.83 -15.55
N SER A 153 -16.82 3.18 -15.33
CA SER A 153 -15.86 3.28 -16.47
C SER A 153 -14.49 2.65 -16.29
N PHE A 154 -14.19 1.93 -15.20
CA PHE A 154 -12.83 1.39 -14.99
C PHE A 154 -12.72 -0.14 -14.89
N MET A 155 -13.77 -0.88 -15.26
CA MET A 155 -13.81 -2.35 -15.16
C MET A 155 -13.76 -3.10 -16.49
N TYR A 156 -13.21 -2.55 -17.58
CA TYR A 156 -12.85 -3.37 -18.75
C TYR A 156 -11.72 -2.75 -19.59
N LYS A 157 -10.48 -3.15 -19.31
CA LYS A 157 -9.44 -3.52 -20.28
C LYS A 157 -8.26 -4.19 -19.59
#